data_AF-A0A1B6VKH9-F1
#
_entry.id   AF-A0A1B6VKH9-F1
#
_cell.length_a   1.000
_cell.length_b   1.000
_cell.length_c   1.000
_cell.angle_alpha   90.00
_cell.angle_beta   90.00
_cell.angle_gamma   90.00
#
_symmetry.space_group_name_H-M   'P 1'
#
loop_
_entity.id
_entity.type
_entity.pdbx_description
1 polymer ?
#
loop_
_entity_poly.entity_id
_entity_poly.type
_entity_poly.pdbx_seq_one_letter_code
_entity_poly.pdbx_strand_id
1 'polypeptide(L)'
;MSDVTDPRVEAAIDAVIKARGWRDSCWGDGAIVGFDYSNEEKQRHVIRDHEAEEREGRTVILFETKDYEEYQREFHRACIRREVSAALKAADAAAWQPIESAPKDGTVINVLLRHDISDSDREFYCYPQSRVSFGWAWENGKFRPCTGLSLPVFIEPTHWMPLPHPPEAKP
;
A
#
# COMPACT_ATOMS: atom_id res chain seq x y z
N MET A 1 23.48 6.39 6.63
CA MET A 1 22.20 6.93 7.12
C MET A 1 21.45 5.76 7.72
N SER A 2 21.34 5.69 9.05
CA SER A 2 20.50 4.69 9.69
C SER A 2 19.04 5.07 9.41
N ASP A 3 18.35 4.23 8.64
CA ASP A 3 16.91 4.34 8.44
C ASP A 3 16.26 4.18 9.82
N VAL A 4 15.72 5.27 10.37
CA VAL A 4 15.08 5.23 11.69
C VAL A 4 13.76 4.52 11.50
N THR A 5 13.70 3.24 11.85
CA THR A 5 12.49 2.42 11.76
C THR A 5 11.36 3.05 12.58
N ASP A 6 10.18 3.17 11.97
CA ASP A 6 8.98 3.71 12.62
C ASP A 6 8.65 2.89 13.88
N PRO A 7 8.56 3.50 15.08
CA PRO A 7 8.32 2.77 16.33
C PRO A 7 7.00 1.98 16.33
N ARG A 8 6.03 2.35 15.50
CA ARG A 8 4.77 1.61 15.32
C ARG A 8 5.01 0.28 14.61
N VAL A 9 5.97 0.23 13.69
CA VAL A 9 6.36 -0.97 12.95
C VAL A 9 6.98 -1.99 13.91
N GLU A 10 7.96 -1.57 14.73
CA GLU A 10 8.60 -2.45 15.72
C GLU A 10 7.60 -3.00 16.75
N ALA A 11 6.67 -2.18 17.25
CA ALA A 11 5.61 -2.65 18.14
C ALA A 11 4.66 -3.66 17.48
N ALA A 12 4.32 -3.46 16.21
CA ALA A 12 3.48 -4.38 15.46
C ALA A 12 4.20 -5.72 15.19
N ILE A 13 5.51 -5.68 14.89
CA ILE A 13 6.33 -6.89 14.72
C ILE A 13 6.32 -7.73 15.99
N ASP A 14 6.60 -7.13 17.13
CA ASP A 14 6.63 -7.84 18.42
C ASP A 14 5.24 -8.44 18.74
N ALA A 15 4.15 -7.73 18.42
CA ALA A 15 2.79 -8.22 18.59
C ALA A 15 2.50 -9.43 17.69
N VAL A 16 2.92 -9.40 16.42
CA VAL A 16 2.73 -10.51 15.46
C VAL A 16 3.53 -11.74 15.88
N ILE A 17 4.80 -11.58 16.27
CA ILE A 17 5.63 -12.68 16.79
C ILE A 17 4.93 -13.35 17.98
N LYS A 18 4.48 -12.54 18.95
CA LYS A 18 3.81 -13.02 20.15
C LYS A 18 2.48 -13.73 19.84
N ALA A 19 1.70 -13.20 18.90
CA ALA A 19 0.37 -13.72 18.57
C ALA A 19 0.42 -15.01 17.74
N ARG A 20 1.39 -15.14 16.82
CA ARG A 20 1.46 -16.29 15.90
C ARG A 20 2.08 -17.54 16.51
N GLY A 21 2.80 -17.44 17.64
CA GLY A 21 3.49 -18.59 18.25
C GLY A 21 4.29 -19.38 17.21
N TRP A 22 5.10 -18.65 16.42
CA TRP A 22 5.44 -18.91 15.03
C TRP A 22 5.72 -20.38 14.67
N ARG A 23 5.08 -20.86 13.58
CA ARG A 23 5.33 -22.18 12.95
C ARG A 23 6.40 -22.06 11.86
N ASP A 24 7.21 -23.12 11.78
CA ASP A 24 8.41 -23.32 10.96
C ASP A 24 8.52 -22.48 9.67
N SER A 25 9.56 -21.63 9.61
CA SER A 25 9.78 -20.56 8.62
C SER A 25 10.81 -20.95 7.55
N CYS A 26 10.94 -22.23 7.24
CA CYS A 26 12.07 -22.74 6.45
C CYS A 26 12.16 -22.21 5.00
N TRP A 27 11.21 -21.37 4.57
CA TRP A 27 11.26 -20.68 3.29
C TRP A 27 10.77 -19.25 3.51
N GLY A 28 11.67 -18.26 3.41
CA GLY A 28 11.30 -16.85 3.35
C GLY A 28 10.34 -16.59 2.18
N ASP A 29 9.75 -15.40 2.12
CA ASP A 29 8.76 -15.02 1.09
C ASP A 29 9.37 -14.80 -0.33
N GLY A 30 10.54 -15.39 -0.61
CA GLY A 30 11.31 -15.21 -1.84
C GLY A 30 12.11 -13.90 -1.90
N ALA A 31 11.70 -12.87 -1.16
CA ALA A 31 12.36 -11.58 -1.15
C ALA A 31 13.36 -11.42 0.00
N ILE A 32 13.03 -11.89 1.21
CA ILE A 32 13.98 -11.98 2.31
C ILE A 32 14.54 -13.40 2.39
N VAL A 33 15.85 -13.54 2.18
CA VAL A 33 16.51 -14.85 2.15
C VAL A 33 17.70 -14.86 3.12
N GLY A 34 17.77 -15.95 3.86
CA GLY A 34 18.83 -16.25 4.78
C GLY A 34 19.90 -17.13 4.14
N PHE A 35 21.17 -16.80 4.35
CA PHE A 35 22.31 -17.49 3.78
C PHE A 35 23.33 -17.85 4.85
N ASP A 36 23.74 -19.11 4.84
CA ASP A 36 24.85 -19.59 5.66
C ASP A 36 26.10 -19.64 4.77
N TYR A 37 27.09 -18.81 5.09
CA TYR A 37 28.41 -18.89 4.46
C TYR A 37 29.37 -19.52 5.45
N SER A 38 29.92 -20.67 5.09
CA SER A 38 31.07 -21.27 5.76
C SER A 38 32.24 -21.31 4.79
N ASN A 39 33.38 -20.79 5.23
CA ASN A 39 34.67 -21.09 4.64
C ASN A 39 35.63 -21.61 5.72
N GLU A 40 36.84 -22.00 5.33
CA GLU A 40 37.85 -22.56 6.26
C GLU A 40 38.19 -21.64 7.45
N GLU A 41 37.92 -20.33 7.33
CA GLU A 41 38.28 -19.35 8.35
C GLU A 41 37.09 -18.79 9.15
N LYS A 42 35.86 -18.83 8.60
CA LYS A 42 34.69 -18.15 9.16
C LYS A 42 33.37 -18.82 8.76
N GLN A 43 32.49 -18.99 9.75
CA GLN A 43 31.06 -19.19 9.57
C GLN A 43 30.33 -17.87 9.81
N ARG A 44 29.41 -17.52 8.93
CA ARG A 44 28.53 -16.34 9.07
C ARG A 44 27.15 -16.62 8.50
N HIS A 45 26.16 -16.03 9.12
CA HIS A 45 24.76 -16.07 8.75
C HIS A 45 24.35 -14.68 8.28
N VAL A 46 23.77 -14.59 7.09
CA VAL A 46 23.48 -13.31 6.43
C VAL A 46 22.02 -13.28 6.00
N ILE A 47 21.34 -12.17 6.26
CA ILE A 47 19.99 -11.89 5.78
C ILE A 47 20.10 -10.89 4.63
N ARG A 48 19.56 -11.24 3.46
CA ARG A 48 19.55 -10.39 2.26
C ARG A 48 18.14 -10.03 1.86
N ASP A 49 18.00 -8.87 1.21
CA ASP A 49 16.76 -8.37 0.62
C ASP A 49 16.87 -8.35 -0.91
N HIS A 50 16.40 -9.41 -1.56
CA HIS A 50 16.52 -9.60 -3.01
C HIS A 50 15.79 -8.53 -3.84
N GLU A 51 14.67 -7.99 -3.35
CA GLU A 51 13.98 -6.91 -4.06
C GLU A 51 14.76 -5.60 -3.97
N ALA A 52 15.34 -5.30 -2.81
CA ALA A 52 16.24 -4.17 -2.69
C ALA A 52 17.48 -4.35 -3.58
N GLU A 53 17.99 -5.57 -3.73
CA GLU A 53 19.08 -5.89 -4.63
C GLU A 53 18.76 -5.64 -6.09
N GLU A 54 17.58 -6.07 -6.55
CA GLU A 54 17.12 -5.81 -7.91
C GLU A 54 16.98 -4.31 -8.19
N ARG A 55 16.40 -3.57 -7.22
CA ARG A 55 16.22 -2.12 -7.33
C ARG A 55 17.54 -1.34 -7.32
N GLU A 56 18.52 -1.78 -6.54
CA GLU A 56 19.78 -1.06 -6.35
C GLU A 56 20.94 -1.57 -7.21
N GLY A 57 20.77 -2.72 -7.88
CA GLY A 57 21.80 -3.35 -8.71
C GLY A 57 23.02 -3.84 -7.92
N ARG A 58 22.89 -4.07 -6.61
CA ARG A 58 23.97 -4.49 -5.71
C ARG A 58 23.44 -5.34 -4.57
N THR A 59 24.28 -6.17 -3.96
CA THR A 59 23.92 -6.94 -2.76
C THR A 59 23.48 -6.02 -1.61
N VAL A 60 22.34 -6.34 -0.99
CA VAL A 60 21.77 -5.61 0.15
C VAL A 60 21.70 -6.58 1.33
N ILE A 61 22.64 -6.41 2.24
CA ILE A 61 22.71 -7.18 3.49
C ILE A 61 21.93 -6.40 4.56
N LEU A 62 20.86 -7.01 5.07
CA LEU A 62 20.09 -6.46 6.18
C LEU A 62 20.76 -6.76 7.52
N PHE A 63 21.39 -7.93 7.65
CA PHE A 63 21.99 -8.40 8.89
C PHE A 63 23.06 -9.45 8.62
N GLU A 64 24.13 -9.45 9.42
CA GLU A 64 25.19 -10.46 9.40
C GLU A 64 25.63 -10.76 10.83
N THR A 65 25.66 -12.04 11.20
CA THR A 65 26.16 -12.49 12.52
C THR A 65 26.85 -13.84 12.40
N LYS A 66 27.61 -14.22 13.43
CA LYS A 66 28.12 -15.58 13.59
C LYS A 66 27.23 -16.46 14.47
N ASP A 67 26.31 -15.84 15.20
CA ASP A 67 25.41 -16.52 16.13
C ASP A 67 24.12 -16.93 15.40
N TYR A 68 23.87 -18.23 15.33
CA TYR A 68 22.71 -18.77 14.63
C TYR A 68 21.37 -18.39 15.32
N GLU A 69 21.33 -18.31 16.65
CA GLU A 69 20.10 -17.96 17.36
C GLU A 69 19.74 -16.49 17.16
N GLU A 70 20.75 -15.62 17.17
CA GLU A 70 20.58 -14.21 16.81
C GLU A 70 20.16 -14.05 15.35
N TYR A 71 20.77 -14.80 14.44
CA TYR A 71 20.37 -14.82 13.03
C TYR A 71 18.90 -15.24 12.86
N GLN A 72 18.47 -16.33 13.50
CA GLN A 72 17.08 -16.78 13.42
C GLN A 72 16.12 -15.69 13.91
N ARG A 73 16.42 -15.06 15.05
CA ARG A 73 15.63 -13.97 15.61
C ARG A 73 15.53 -12.78 14.65
N GLU A 74 16.64 -12.34 14.07
CA GLU A 74 16.64 -11.22 13.13
C GLU A 74 16.01 -11.58 11.78
N PHE A 75 16.11 -12.84 11.35
CA PHE A 75 15.46 -13.31 10.13
C PHE A 75 13.95 -13.22 10.26
N HIS A 76 13.38 -13.69 11.38
CA HIS A 76 11.95 -13.53 11.66
C HIS A 76 11.54 -12.07 11.72
N ARG A 77 12.33 -11.22 12.41
CA ARG A 77 12.06 -9.77 12.47
C ARG A 77 12.07 -9.14 11.08
N ALA A 78 13.02 -9.50 10.21
CA ALA A 78 13.12 -8.97 8.86
C ALA A 78 11.89 -9.34 8.00
N CYS A 79 11.46 -10.61 8.03
CA CYS A 79 10.25 -11.05 7.33
C CYS A 79 9.01 -10.28 7.81
N ILE A 80 8.83 -10.12 9.12
CA ILE A 80 7.67 -9.44 9.68
C ILE A 80 7.73 -7.92 9.44
N ARG A 81 8.91 -7.29 9.51
CA ARG A 81 9.11 -5.89 9.11
C ARG A 81 8.56 -5.62 7.72
N ARG A 82 8.85 -6.52 6.79
CA ARG A 82 8.38 -6.45 5.41
C ARG A 82 6.86 -6.60 5.33
N GLU A 83 6.27 -7.63 5.95
CA GLU A 83 4.82 -7.84 5.98
C GLU A 83 4.09 -6.61 6.57
N VAL A 84 4.55 -6.12 7.72
CA VAL A 84 3.97 -4.95 8.41
C VAL A 84 4.12 -3.69 7.57
N SER A 85 5.28 -3.46 6.97
CA SER A 85 5.51 -2.30 6.11
C SER A 85 4.62 -2.32 4.87
N ALA A 86 4.44 -3.49 4.24
CA ALA A 86 3.54 -3.66 3.11
C ALA A 86 2.08 -3.41 3.52
N ALA A 87 1.64 -3.96 4.65
CA ALA A 87 0.30 -3.75 5.18
C ALA A 87 0.03 -2.28 5.53
N LEU A 88 0.99 -1.58 6.15
CA LEU A 88 0.88 -0.14 6.44
C LEU A 88 0.79 0.69 5.17
N LYS A 89 1.63 0.41 4.16
CA LYS A 89 1.54 1.09 2.86
C LYS A 89 0.18 0.87 2.20
N ALA A 90 -0.36 -0.35 2.26
CA ALA A 90 -1.69 -0.65 1.73
C ALA A 90 -2.80 0.07 2.51
N ALA A 91 -2.68 0.16 3.84
CA ALA A 91 -3.60 0.89 4.68
C ALA A 91 -3.56 2.40 4.41
N ASP A 92 -2.37 2.99 4.30
CA ASP A 92 -2.17 4.40 3.97
C ASP A 92 -2.71 4.72 2.57
N ALA A 93 -2.49 3.81 1.61
CA ALA A 93 -3.03 3.91 0.26
C ALA A 93 -4.56 3.74 0.18
N ALA A 94 -5.21 3.28 1.25
CA ALA A 94 -6.68 3.15 1.34
C ALA A 94 -7.28 4.09 2.38
N ALA A 95 -6.48 4.94 3.03
CA ALA A 95 -6.94 5.83 4.07
C ALA A 95 -7.68 7.04 3.47
N TRP A 96 -8.66 7.56 4.21
CA TRP A 96 -9.27 8.86 3.91
C TRP A 96 -8.21 9.96 3.94
N GLN A 97 -8.20 10.78 2.91
CA GLN A 97 -7.28 11.89 2.73
C GLN A 97 -8.06 13.23 2.74
N PRO A 98 -7.43 14.34 3.15
CA PRO A 98 -8.03 15.67 3.04
C PRO A 98 -8.45 15.98 1.60
N ILE A 99 -9.59 16.65 1.41
CA ILE A 99 -10.11 16.95 0.06
C ILE A 99 -9.15 17.78 -0.79
N GLU A 100 -8.27 18.56 -0.17
CA GLU A 100 -7.26 19.38 -0.86
C GLU A 100 -6.20 18.55 -1.59
N SER A 101 -6.02 17.28 -1.19
CA SER A 101 -5.13 16.34 -1.87
C SER A 101 -5.82 15.56 -2.99
N ALA A 102 -7.13 15.77 -3.20
CA ALA A 102 -7.86 15.11 -4.28
C ALA A 102 -7.28 15.48 -5.65
N PRO A 103 -7.43 14.58 -6.65
CA PRO A 103 -7.12 14.89 -8.04
C PRO A 103 -7.76 16.22 -8.46
N LYS A 104 -6.96 17.13 -9.02
CA LYS A 104 -7.41 18.47 -9.45
C LYS A 104 -8.04 18.40 -10.84
N ASP A 105 -8.75 19.46 -11.23
CA ASP A 105 -9.33 19.61 -12.57
C ASP A 105 -8.31 19.28 -13.67
N GLY A 106 -8.75 18.50 -14.67
CA GLY A 106 -7.89 17.99 -15.75
C GLY A 106 -7.14 16.71 -15.43
N THR A 107 -7.23 16.17 -14.21
CA THR A 107 -6.67 14.84 -13.88
C THR A 107 -7.58 13.74 -14.41
N VAL A 108 -7.04 12.86 -15.26
CA VAL A 108 -7.76 11.67 -15.74
C VAL A 108 -7.89 10.67 -14.59
N ILE A 109 -9.11 10.25 -14.29
CA ILE A 109 -9.42 9.25 -13.27
C ILE A 109 -10.16 8.06 -13.88
N ASN A 110 -9.94 6.87 -13.32
CA ASN A 110 -10.79 5.71 -13.59
C ASN A 110 -11.96 5.74 -12.61
N VAL A 111 -13.18 5.63 -13.12
CA VAL A 111 -14.40 5.59 -12.29
C VAL A 111 -15.05 4.23 -12.46
N LEU A 112 -15.39 3.56 -11.35
CA LEU A 112 -16.19 2.34 -11.41
C LEU A 112 -17.65 2.72 -11.63
N LEU A 113 -18.17 2.34 -12.80
CA LEU A 113 -19.54 2.56 -13.22
C LEU A 113 -20.34 1.26 -13.06
N ARG A 114 -21.65 1.35 -12.80
CA ARG A 114 -22.51 0.15 -12.83
C ARG A 114 -22.47 -0.50 -14.21
N HIS A 115 -22.56 -1.82 -14.26
CA HIS A 115 -22.43 -2.59 -15.50
C HIS A 115 -23.59 -2.37 -16.50
N ASP A 116 -24.74 -1.85 -16.05
CA ASP A 116 -25.93 -1.60 -16.88
C ASP A 116 -25.98 -0.17 -17.47
N ILE A 117 -24.89 0.57 -17.39
CA ILE A 117 -24.74 1.94 -17.88
C ILE A 117 -24.51 1.92 -19.40
N SER A 118 -25.37 2.64 -20.13
CA SER A 118 -25.25 2.79 -21.58
C SER A 118 -23.98 3.57 -21.96
N ASP A 119 -23.51 3.50 -23.21
CA ASP A 119 -22.35 4.31 -23.64
C ASP A 119 -22.62 5.82 -23.50
N SER A 120 -23.87 6.28 -23.66
CA SER A 120 -24.28 7.65 -23.32
C SER A 120 -24.18 7.96 -21.83
N ASP A 121 -24.28 6.95 -20.96
CA ASP A 121 -24.09 7.09 -19.52
C ASP A 121 -22.61 6.96 -19.10
N ARG A 122 -21.67 6.72 -20.03
CA ARG A 122 -20.22 6.79 -19.76
C ARG A 122 -19.68 8.22 -19.88
N GLU A 123 -20.22 9.02 -20.80
CA GLU A 123 -19.96 10.47 -20.91
C GLU A 123 -20.58 11.27 -19.73
N PHE A 124 -21.46 10.62 -18.96
CA PHE A 124 -22.29 11.11 -17.85
C PHE A 124 -21.57 11.75 -16.66
N TYR A 125 -20.37 11.27 -16.30
CA TYR A 125 -19.70 11.62 -15.03
C TYR A 125 -18.83 12.88 -15.10
N CYS A 126 -18.69 13.49 -16.28
CA CYS A 126 -17.72 14.56 -16.51
C CYS A 126 -18.28 15.78 -17.26
N TYR A 127 -19.60 15.88 -17.47
CA TYR A 127 -20.19 17.00 -18.23
C TYR A 127 -21.37 17.70 -17.52
N PRO A 128 -21.38 19.05 -17.43
CA PRO A 128 -22.42 19.84 -16.74
C PRO A 128 -23.87 19.73 -17.27
N GLN A 129 -24.15 18.92 -18.29
CA GLN A 129 -25.44 18.89 -18.99
C GLN A 129 -26.07 17.48 -19.07
N SER A 130 -25.52 16.48 -18.36
CA SER A 130 -26.11 15.15 -18.32
C SER A 130 -27.45 15.17 -17.55
N ARG A 131 -28.53 14.73 -18.21
CA ARG A 131 -29.91 14.87 -17.72
C ARG A 131 -30.31 13.89 -16.61
N VAL A 132 -29.40 13.05 -16.15
CA VAL A 132 -29.68 11.92 -15.22
C VAL A 132 -28.66 11.87 -14.09
N SER A 133 -28.06 13.01 -13.72
CA SER A 133 -27.02 13.01 -12.71
C SER A 133 -27.57 12.82 -11.29
N PHE A 134 -26.92 11.92 -10.54
CA PHE A 134 -27.01 11.83 -9.08
C PHE A 134 -25.65 12.18 -8.43
N GLY A 135 -24.83 12.97 -9.11
CA GLY A 135 -23.45 13.31 -8.70
C GLY A 135 -23.26 14.73 -8.18
N TRP A 136 -22.06 14.98 -7.65
CA TRP A 136 -21.56 16.31 -7.26
C TRP A 136 -20.49 16.73 -8.26
N ALA A 137 -20.55 17.98 -8.74
CA ALA A 137 -19.51 18.57 -9.58
C ALA A 137 -18.90 19.80 -8.89
N TRP A 138 -17.62 20.05 -9.15
CA TRP A 138 -16.97 21.28 -8.73
C TRP A 138 -17.28 22.40 -9.72
N GLU A 139 -18.03 23.42 -9.29
CA GLU A 139 -18.42 24.54 -10.13
C GLU A 139 -18.36 25.85 -9.33
N ASN A 140 -17.70 26.88 -9.88
CA ASN A 140 -17.54 28.19 -9.23
C ASN A 140 -16.94 28.10 -7.81
N GLY A 141 -15.96 27.21 -7.63
CA GLY A 141 -15.26 27.03 -6.34
C GLY A 141 -16.07 26.30 -5.26
N LYS A 142 -17.16 25.60 -5.62
CA LYS A 142 -17.97 24.81 -4.68
C LYS A 142 -18.43 23.51 -5.31
N PHE A 143 -18.62 22.47 -4.50
CA PHE A 143 -19.33 21.27 -4.94
C PHE A 143 -20.82 21.56 -5.05
N ARG A 144 -21.41 21.20 -6.19
CA ARG A 144 -22.82 21.38 -6.50
C ARG A 144 -23.44 20.07 -6.97
N PRO A 145 -24.66 19.75 -6.53
CA PRO A 145 -25.36 18.59 -7.06
C PRO A 145 -25.69 18.84 -8.53
N CYS A 146 -25.29 17.93 -9.40
CA CYS A 146 -25.73 17.91 -10.79
C CYS A 146 -27.12 17.27 -10.81
N THR A 147 -28.15 18.08 -10.57
CA THR A 147 -29.62 17.90 -10.67
C THR A 147 -30.27 16.51 -10.57
N GLY A 148 -31.14 16.34 -9.56
CA GLY A 148 -32.15 15.29 -9.46
C GLY A 148 -32.90 15.27 -8.11
N LEU A 149 -32.25 15.76 -7.04
CA LEU A 149 -32.88 15.96 -5.74
C LEU A 149 -33.34 17.41 -5.61
N SER A 150 -34.63 17.59 -5.40
CA SER A 150 -35.38 18.84 -5.37
C SER A 150 -35.11 19.75 -4.17
N LEU A 151 -33.90 19.73 -3.60
CA LEU A 151 -33.45 20.69 -2.59
C LEU A 151 -31.96 21.02 -2.81
N PRO A 152 -31.56 22.30 -2.79
CA PRO A 152 -30.16 22.70 -2.85
C PRO A 152 -29.47 22.34 -1.54
N VAL A 153 -29.10 21.07 -1.40
CA VAL A 153 -28.18 20.65 -0.34
C VAL A 153 -26.78 20.99 -0.83
N PHE A 154 -26.12 21.93 -0.16
CA PHE A 154 -24.70 22.17 -0.35
C PHE A 154 -23.95 21.19 0.54
N ILE A 155 -23.14 20.32 -0.06
CA ILE A 155 -22.18 19.48 0.67
C ILE A 155 -20.80 20.00 0.32
N GLU A 156 -20.01 20.27 1.35
CA GLU A 156 -18.58 20.56 1.22
C GLU A 156 -17.85 19.28 1.65
N PRO A 157 -17.50 18.37 0.72
CA PRO A 157 -16.72 17.19 1.06
C PRO A 157 -15.39 17.64 1.67
N THR A 158 -15.06 17.09 2.82
CA THR A 158 -13.82 17.41 3.55
C THR A 158 -12.73 16.38 3.32
N HIS A 159 -13.09 15.21 2.79
CA HIS A 159 -12.19 14.08 2.57
C HIS A 159 -12.54 13.33 1.29
N TRP A 160 -11.56 12.61 0.76
CA TRP A 160 -11.73 11.66 -0.34
C TRP A 160 -10.92 10.40 -0.04
N MET A 161 -11.19 9.32 -0.76
CA MET A 161 -10.44 8.06 -0.64
C MET A 161 -10.01 7.63 -2.04
N PRO A 162 -8.71 7.31 -2.25
CA PRO A 162 -8.27 6.73 -3.52
C PRO A 162 -8.96 5.38 -3.74
N LEU A 163 -9.16 5.01 -5.01
CA LEU A 163 -9.57 3.66 -5.34
C LEU A 163 -8.40 2.70 -5.04
N PRO A 164 -8.68 1.48 -4.54
CA PRO A 164 -7.64 0.47 -4.40
C PRO A 164 -7.02 0.17 -5.78
N HIS A 165 -5.76 -0.26 -5.79
CA HIS A 165 -5.13 -0.74 -7.02
C HIS A 165 -6.03 -1.81 -7.67
N PRO A 166 -6.17 -1.79 -9.00
CA PRO A 166 -6.88 -2.86 -9.69
C PRO A 166 -6.21 -4.19 -9.35
N PRO A 167 -6.97 -5.29 -9.18
CA PRO A 167 -6.38 -6.60 -8.96
C PRO A 167 -5.45 -6.91 -10.15
N GLU A 168 -4.24 -7.39 -9.85
CA GLU A 168 -3.34 -7.90 -10.90
C GLU A 168 -4.08 -9.02 -11.65
N ALA A 169 -4.17 -8.89 -12.98
CA ALA A 169 -4.79 -9.91 -13.80
C ALA A 169 -4.01 -11.20 -13.59
N LYS A 170 -4.64 -12.20 -12.96
CA LYS A 170 -4.06 -13.55 -12.92
C LYS A 170 -4.07 -14.10 -14.36
N PRO A 171 -2.93 -14.60 -14.86
CA PRO A 171 -2.87 -15.27 -16.16
C PRO A 171 -3.73 -16.54 -16.18
#